data_AF-A0A7C6QK26-F1
#
_entry.id   AF-A0A7C6QK26-F1
#
_cell.length_a   1.000
_cell.length_b   1.000
_cell.length_c   1.000
_cell.angle_alpha   90.00
_cell.angle_beta   90.00
_cell.angle_gamma   90.00
#
_symmetry.space_group_name_H-M   'P 1'
#
loop_
_entity.id
_entity.type
_entity.pdbx_description
1 polymer ?
#
loop_
_entity_poly.entity_id
_entity_poly.type
_entity_poly.pdbx_seq_one_letter_code
_entity_poly.pdbx_strand_id
1 'polypeptide(L)'
;MIRKKPQELAQKLAVYIVTDEEQAGGEASLIYTVEKALEAGAGTIQLRHKTADTAHFLRLAKAIRELTRRFGALFIVNDRLDIALAAEADGIHVGQQDMPVELARRWLGEERVIGVSVGSPDEAREAERQGADYVGISPVFATGSKADAGFPVDLAGVGEITSATSLPAVGIGGINAANTAEVIKAGAVGVAVISAVMGQPDPYEATRALIAAVNSALGEKGVPLTGYNKGAAATAAVAAPAPSGTVGEFALIERLARLIGPPASPDLLIGIGDDTAVLAAGTNVPSSSAAAPATTTAGRHWLWTIDAQVEGVHFRRDLMGPEDIGYRAMAVNVSDIAAMGGRPRFALVSLMLPADIKASYIESVYRGLVEAAGAFGVTIAGGNITGHDRLILDVTVLGEAPLSGAICRHGARPGDKIMVTGRIGSSAAGLWWLLSGEKMSRQARPEQVRPEQVRPEQVRPEQTQPERRPLQGAAEIDIAPLVAAYRRPVPRLAEAAAAVATGAVTAMMDISDGLAGDLHHLCQAGGVGARLDLARIPVHDSARQAAEMAGIDIREWLLGGGEDFELLMAVKPEAVDRVQRAVAEAAGMPATVIGEFRPPSEGVMLADPEGRLSPLPASGWDHLKLPE
;
A
#
# COMPACT_ATOMS: atom_id res chain seq x y z
N MET A 1 -6.68 28.86 -11.74
CA MET A 1 -5.74 29.94 -12.13
C MET A 1 -5.20 30.57 -10.86
N ILE A 2 -4.01 30.13 -10.41
CA ILE A 2 -3.54 30.38 -9.03
C ILE A 2 -3.05 31.81 -8.80
N ARG A 3 -2.53 32.48 -9.85
CA ARG A 3 -2.06 33.87 -9.80
C ARG A 3 -3.16 34.85 -9.35
N LYS A 4 -4.41 34.61 -9.75
CA LYS A 4 -5.57 35.44 -9.38
C LYS A 4 -6.09 35.16 -7.96
N LYS A 5 -5.38 34.32 -7.19
CA LYS A 5 -5.77 33.88 -5.86
C LYS A 5 -4.57 33.95 -4.91
N PRO A 6 -4.21 35.16 -4.43
CA PRO A 6 -3.02 35.38 -3.61
C PRO A 6 -2.96 34.50 -2.36
N GLN A 7 -4.13 34.20 -1.77
CA GLN A 7 -4.23 33.28 -0.64
C GLN A 7 -3.86 31.84 -1.03
N GLU A 8 -4.40 31.30 -2.12
CA GLU A 8 -4.02 29.95 -2.58
C GLU A 8 -2.52 29.88 -2.96
N LEU A 9 -1.96 30.94 -3.54
CA LEU A 9 -0.54 31.02 -3.83
C LEU A 9 0.31 31.00 -2.55
N ALA A 10 -0.03 31.84 -1.56
CA ALA A 10 0.67 31.85 -0.27
C ALA A 10 0.65 30.48 0.42
N GLN A 11 -0.49 29.75 0.35
CA GLN A 11 -0.61 28.41 0.89
C GLN A 11 0.35 27.42 0.21
N LYS A 12 0.45 27.46 -1.13
CA LYS A 12 1.37 26.58 -1.86
C LYS A 12 2.84 26.93 -1.66
N LEU A 13 3.13 28.18 -1.31
CA LEU A 13 4.47 28.65 -1.00
C LEU A 13 4.90 28.37 0.46
N ALA A 14 4.02 27.83 1.31
CA ALA A 14 4.28 27.58 2.73
C ALA A 14 5.51 26.69 2.96
N VAL A 15 5.59 25.57 2.24
CA VAL A 15 6.78 24.70 2.18
C VAL A 15 7.20 24.53 0.73
N TYR A 16 8.34 25.14 0.41
CA TYR A 16 8.89 25.28 -0.93
C TYR A 16 10.22 24.52 -0.99
N ILE A 17 10.35 23.54 -1.88
CA ILE A 17 11.59 22.78 -2.02
C ILE A 17 12.34 23.21 -3.27
N VAL A 18 13.61 23.57 -3.11
CA VAL A 18 14.52 23.90 -4.19
C VAL A 18 15.44 22.70 -4.44
N THR A 19 15.47 22.20 -5.67
CA THR A 19 16.28 21.01 -5.98
C THR A 19 17.76 21.32 -6.08
N ASP A 20 18.59 20.34 -5.73
CA ASP A 20 20.02 20.33 -6.00
C ASP A 20 20.46 18.88 -6.26
N GLU A 21 20.86 18.58 -7.50
CA GLU A 21 21.12 17.20 -7.94
C GLU A 21 22.33 16.58 -7.25
N GLU A 22 23.39 17.37 -7.06
CA GLU A 22 24.61 16.90 -6.42
C GLU A 22 24.34 16.55 -4.95
N GLN A 23 23.65 17.44 -4.22
CA GLN A 23 23.28 17.17 -2.83
C GLN A 23 22.30 16.00 -2.70
N ALA A 24 21.40 15.81 -3.67
CA ALA A 24 20.52 14.65 -3.68
C ALA A 24 21.28 13.33 -3.94
N GLY A 25 22.46 13.37 -4.57
CA GLY A 25 23.21 12.18 -4.97
C GLY A 25 22.90 11.70 -6.39
N GLY A 26 22.49 12.60 -7.29
CA GLY A 26 22.23 12.34 -8.72
C GLY A 26 20.76 12.33 -9.12
N GLU A 27 20.50 12.34 -10.44
CA GLU A 27 19.17 12.42 -11.08
C GLU A 27 18.11 11.51 -10.42
N ALA A 28 18.39 10.22 -10.25
CA ALA A 28 17.41 9.28 -9.68
C ALA A 28 17.05 9.62 -8.22
N SER A 29 18.04 10.01 -7.41
CA SER A 29 17.84 10.37 -6.01
C SER A 29 17.14 11.73 -5.87
N LEU A 30 17.40 12.65 -6.80
CA LEU A 30 16.67 13.92 -6.88
C LEU A 30 15.18 13.69 -7.16
N ILE A 31 14.84 12.83 -8.12
CA ILE A 31 13.44 12.51 -8.43
C ILE A 31 12.75 11.84 -7.23
N TYR A 32 13.42 10.88 -6.58
CA TYR A 32 12.93 10.26 -5.36
C TYR A 32 12.70 11.29 -4.24
N THR A 33 13.67 12.17 -4.01
CA THR A 33 13.60 13.22 -2.99
C THR A 33 12.43 14.17 -3.26
N VAL A 34 12.22 14.56 -4.52
CA VAL A 34 11.08 15.40 -4.94
C VAL A 34 9.75 14.67 -4.71
N GLU A 35 9.64 13.40 -5.10
CA GLU A 35 8.43 12.61 -4.87
C GLU A 35 8.11 12.50 -3.37
N LYS A 36 9.11 12.18 -2.54
CA LYS A 36 8.94 12.11 -1.08
C LYS A 36 8.58 13.45 -0.44
N ALA A 37 9.14 14.55 -0.92
CA ALA A 37 8.72 15.87 -0.46
C ALA A 37 7.26 16.18 -0.84
N LEU A 38 6.83 15.80 -2.05
CA LEU A 38 5.46 15.97 -2.50
C LEU A 38 4.47 15.07 -1.74
N GLU A 39 4.82 13.82 -1.47
CA GLU A 39 4.06 12.91 -0.59
C GLU A 39 3.89 13.50 0.81
N ALA A 40 4.95 14.08 1.36
CA ALA A 40 4.90 14.74 2.67
C ALA A 40 4.00 15.98 2.70
N GLY A 41 3.69 16.56 1.53
CA GLY A 41 2.81 17.72 1.39
C GLY A 41 3.52 19.02 1.01
N ALA A 42 4.73 18.98 0.44
CA ALA A 42 5.36 20.18 -0.11
C ALA A 42 4.47 20.85 -1.16
N GLY A 43 4.21 22.14 -0.99
CA GLY A 43 3.28 22.87 -1.86
C GLY A 43 3.91 23.38 -3.16
N THR A 44 5.24 23.50 -3.19
CA THR A 44 6.00 24.00 -4.35
C THR A 44 7.33 23.27 -4.51
N ILE A 45 7.65 22.88 -5.75
CA ILE A 45 8.96 22.38 -6.14
C ILE A 45 9.57 23.33 -7.17
N GLN A 46 10.80 23.77 -6.93
CA GLN A 46 11.60 24.53 -7.87
C GLN A 46 12.77 23.71 -8.38
N LEU A 47 12.77 23.45 -9.69
CA LEU A 47 13.92 22.86 -10.35
C LEU A 47 15.00 23.92 -10.55
N ARG A 48 16.14 23.70 -9.90
CA ARG A 48 17.36 24.49 -10.07
C ARG A 48 18.50 23.57 -10.49
N HIS A 49 19.11 23.87 -11.64
CA HIS A 49 20.30 23.17 -12.10
C HIS A 49 21.22 24.12 -12.90
N LYS A 50 22.28 24.66 -12.27
CA LYS A 50 23.13 25.70 -12.91
C LYS A 50 24.08 25.17 -13.99
N THR A 51 24.46 23.90 -13.93
CA THR A 51 25.52 23.31 -14.77
C THR A 51 25.03 22.26 -15.78
N ALA A 52 23.72 21.98 -15.83
CA ALA A 52 23.16 20.97 -16.73
C ALA A 52 23.10 21.52 -18.15
N ASP A 53 23.33 20.64 -19.12
CA ASP A 53 22.92 20.92 -20.48
C ASP A 53 21.38 21.01 -20.59
N THR A 54 20.91 21.67 -21.66
CA THR A 54 19.48 21.90 -21.89
C THR A 54 18.66 20.61 -21.99
N ALA A 55 19.21 19.53 -22.54
CA ALA A 55 18.48 18.28 -22.75
C ALA A 55 18.24 17.55 -21.42
N HIS A 56 19.26 17.50 -20.57
CA HIS A 56 19.17 16.96 -19.22
C HIS A 56 18.24 17.79 -18.33
N PHE A 57 18.37 19.12 -18.35
CA PHE A 57 17.49 20.01 -17.60
C PHE A 57 16.03 19.79 -18.03
N LEU A 58 15.73 19.76 -19.33
CA LEU A 58 14.36 19.57 -19.81
C LEU A 58 13.78 18.20 -19.41
N ARG A 59 14.61 17.14 -19.42
CA ARG A 59 14.18 15.80 -18.98
C ARG A 59 13.77 15.81 -17.50
N LEU A 60 14.62 16.36 -16.63
CA LEU A 60 14.30 16.54 -15.21
C LEU A 60 13.04 17.39 -15.01
N ALA A 61 12.93 18.48 -15.77
CA ALA A 61 11.78 19.39 -15.68
C ALA A 61 10.46 18.68 -16.00
N LYS A 62 10.44 17.83 -17.04
CA LYS A 62 9.26 17.04 -17.41
C LYS A 62 8.92 16.00 -16.35
N ALA A 63 9.91 15.31 -15.79
CA ALA A 63 9.69 14.33 -14.73
C ALA A 63 9.10 14.98 -13.47
N ILE A 64 9.65 16.11 -13.03
CA ILE A 64 9.14 16.86 -11.87
C ILE A 64 7.77 17.47 -12.18
N ARG A 65 7.52 17.92 -13.42
CA ARG A 65 6.19 18.41 -13.81
C ARG A 65 5.11 17.35 -13.63
N GLU A 66 5.38 16.11 -14.03
CA GLU A 66 4.42 15.03 -13.87
C GLU A 66 4.10 14.77 -12.39
N LEU A 67 5.11 14.72 -11.54
CA LEU A 67 4.94 14.57 -10.10
C LEU A 67 4.14 15.74 -9.50
N THR A 68 4.54 16.98 -9.78
CA THR A 68 3.83 18.15 -9.25
C THR A 68 2.37 18.23 -9.69
N ARG A 69 2.03 17.81 -10.91
CA ARG A 69 0.62 17.68 -11.35
C ARG A 69 -0.13 16.62 -10.54
N ARG A 70 0.47 15.44 -10.34
CA ARG A 70 -0.11 14.33 -9.56
C ARG A 70 -0.48 14.77 -8.14
N PHE A 71 0.40 15.53 -7.49
CA PHE A 71 0.22 16.00 -6.11
C PHE A 71 -0.47 17.37 -6.02
N GLY A 72 -0.77 18.00 -7.15
CA GLY A 72 -1.33 19.35 -7.17
C GLY A 72 -0.41 20.42 -6.57
N ALA A 73 0.91 20.23 -6.59
CA ALA A 73 1.90 21.22 -6.17
C ALA A 73 2.27 22.19 -7.30
N LEU A 74 2.86 23.34 -6.96
CA LEU A 74 3.42 24.24 -7.97
C LEU A 74 4.75 23.73 -8.49
N PHE A 75 4.91 23.77 -9.81
CA PHE A 75 6.19 23.58 -10.45
C PHE A 75 6.80 24.89 -10.94
N ILE A 76 7.95 25.24 -10.38
CA ILE A 76 8.72 26.44 -10.72
C ILE A 76 10.05 26.05 -11.35
N VAL A 77 10.45 26.74 -12.40
CA VAL A 77 11.79 26.59 -12.98
C VAL A 77 12.64 27.80 -12.63
N ASN A 78 13.85 27.56 -12.11
CA ASN A 78 14.78 28.65 -11.80
C ASN A 78 15.40 29.21 -13.09
N ASP A 79 15.26 30.52 -13.32
CA ASP A 79 15.89 31.33 -14.38
C ASP A 79 15.51 30.97 -15.84
N ARG A 80 15.57 29.68 -16.20
CA ARG A 80 15.39 29.14 -17.55
C ARG A 80 13.94 29.20 -18.06
N LEU A 81 13.54 30.36 -18.57
CA LEU A 81 12.23 30.60 -19.20
C LEU A 81 11.91 29.61 -20.33
N ASP A 82 12.91 29.28 -21.16
CA ASP A 82 12.79 28.33 -22.26
C ASP A 82 12.39 26.92 -21.76
N ILE A 83 13.03 26.45 -20.70
CA ILE A 83 12.70 25.18 -20.04
C ILE A 83 11.31 25.25 -19.40
N ALA A 84 10.98 26.36 -18.73
CA ALA A 84 9.68 26.54 -18.08
C ALA A 84 8.51 26.40 -19.08
N LEU A 85 8.65 27.01 -20.26
CA LEU A 85 7.67 26.90 -21.34
C LEU A 85 7.62 25.47 -21.91
N ALA A 86 8.78 24.87 -22.19
CA ALA A 86 8.87 23.54 -22.80
C ALA A 86 8.41 22.40 -21.87
N ALA A 87 8.52 22.58 -20.56
CA ALA A 87 8.03 21.64 -19.54
C ALA A 87 6.65 22.00 -18.99
N GLU A 88 5.99 23.04 -19.52
CA GLU A 88 4.69 23.52 -19.06
C GLU A 88 4.63 23.81 -17.55
N ALA A 89 5.71 24.39 -17.01
CA ALA A 89 5.80 24.80 -15.62
C ALA A 89 4.74 25.86 -15.27
N ASP A 90 4.37 25.90 -13.99
CA ASP A 90 3.40 26.87 -13.48
C ASP A 90 4.01 28.26 -13.36
N GLY A 91 5.35 28.36 -13.36
CA GLY A 91 6.05 29.63 -13.27
C GLY A 91 7.56 29.53 -13.31
N ILE A 92 8.20 30.69 -13.11
CA ILE A 92 9.64 30.80 -12.94
C ILE A 92 9.98 31.53 -11.64
N HIS A 93 11.24 31.43 -11.23
CA HIS A 93 11.83 32.27 -10.22
C HIS A 93 13.14 32.84 -10.74
N VAL A 94 13.33 34.16 -10.59
CA VAL A 94 14.47 34.90 -11.14
C VAL A 94 15.19 35.69 -10.04
N GLY A 95 16.50 35.82 -10.17
CA GLY A 95 17.34 36.71 -9.38
C GLY A 95 17.51 38.09 -10.01
N GLN A 96 18.20 38.98 -9.30
CA GLN A 96 18.42 40.38 -9.71
C GLN A 96 19.24 40.52 -11.01
N GLN A 97 20.03 39.50 -11.37
CA GLN A 97 20.86 39.48 -12.58
C GLN A 97 20.25 38.65 -13.72
N ASP A 98 19.11 38.01 -13.49
CA ASP A 98 18.44 37.14 -14.44
C ASP A 98 17.53 37.98 -15.37
N MET A 99 16.69 37.32 -16.17
CA MET A 99 15.75 38.01 -17.07
C MET A 99 14.84 39.00 -16.32
N PRO A 100 14.70 40.26 -16.80
CA PRO A 100 13.78 41.23 -16.21
C PRO A 100 12.34 40.71 -16.18
N VAL A 101 11.63 40.98 -15.07
CA VAL A 101 10.29 40.45 -14.80
C VAL A 101 9.30 40.87 -15.88
N GLU A 102 9.35 42.11 -16.37
CA GLU A 102 8.43 42.58 -17.41
C GLU A 102 8.63 41.86 -18.73
N LEU A 103 9.88 41.45 -19.03
CA LEU A 103 10.16 40.68 -20.22
C LEU A 103 9.69 39.24 -20.04
N ALA A 104 10.01 38.59 -18.92
CA ALA A 104 9.54 37.24 -18.61
C ALA A 104 8.00 37.14 -18.66
N ARG A 105 7.29 38.15 -18.14
CA ARG A 105 5.83 38.24 -18.17
C ARG A 105 5.26 38.20 -19.59
N ARG A 106 5.89 38.88 -20.55
CA ARG A 106 5.44 38.91 -21.96
C ARG A 106 5.42 37.50 -22.60
N TRP A 107 6.35 36.64 -22.20
CA TRP A 107 6.45 35.27 -22.73
C TRP A 107 5.60 34.27 -21.95
N LEU A 108 5.57 34.39 -20.62
CA LEU A 108 4.82 33.47 -19.75
C LEU A 108 3.31 33.69 -19.80
N GLY A 109 2.89 34.90 -20.16
CA GLY A 109 1.50 35.34 -20.16
C GLY A 109 0.97 35.66 -18.77
N GLU A 110 -0.34 35.92 -18.70
CA GLU A 110 -1.01 36.37 -17.49
C GLU A 110 -1.32 35.25 -16.48
N GLU A 111 -1.07 33.98 -16.82
CA GLU A 111 -1.53 32.84 -16.02
C GLU A 111 -0.45 32.20 -15.14
N ARG A 112 0.82 32.29 -15.56
CA ARG A 112 1.96 31.68 -14.86
C ARG A 112 2.53 32.60 -13.79
N VAL A 113 3.10 32.02 -12.74
CA VAL A 113 3.65 32.78 -11.61
C VAL A 113 5.11 33.19 -11.85
N ILE A 114 5.51 34.35 -11.32
CA ILE A 114 6.90 34.83 -11.33
C ILE A 114 7.31 35.15 -9.90
N GLY A 115 8.33 34.46 -9.41
CA GLY A 115 9.01 34.78 -8.16
C GLY A 115 10.28 35.58 -8.39
N VAL A 116 10.61 36.47 -7.45
CA VAL A 116 11.85 37.27 -7.52
C VAL A 116 12.62 37.16 -6.22
N SER A 117 13.93 36.87 -6.29
CA SER A 117 14.80 36.94 -5.12
C SER A 117 15.10 38.38 -4.75
N VAL A 118 14.94 38.75 -3.48
CA VAL A 118 15.15 40.10 -2.94
C VAL A 118 15.96 40.07 -1.65
N GLY A 119 16.76 41.12 -1.43
CA GLY A 119 17.56 41.34 -0.23
C GLY A 119 17.29 42.68 0.46
N SER A 120 16.37 43.51 -0.06
CA SER A 120 16.02 44.79 0.57
C SER A 120 14.54 45.19 0.37
N PRO A 121 14.00 46.08 1.22
CA PRO A 121 12.66 46.63 1.04
C PRO A 121 12.41 47.30 -0.32
N ASP A 122 13.44 47.94 -0.88
CA ASP A 122 13.32 48.64 -2.17
C ASP A 122 13.26 47.65 -3.34
N GLU A 123 14.02 46.55 -3.28
CA GLU A 123 13.93 45.46 -4.26
C GLU A 123 12.57 44.76 -4.21
N ALA A 124 11.97 44.59 -3.02
CA ALA A 124 10.63 44.01 -2.90
C ALA A 124 9.54 44.92 -3.51
N ARG A 125 9.61 46.24 -3.27
CA ARG A 125 8.72 47.21 -3.92
C ARG A 125 8.89 47.23 -5.43
N GLU A 126 10.13 47.11 -5.90
CA GLU A 126 10.41 47.06 -7.33
C GLU A 126 9.84 45.78 -7.95
N ALA A 127 10.09 44.61 -7.35
CA ALA A 127 9.53 43.34 -7.84
C ALA A 127 8.00 43.39 -7.95
N GLU A 128 7.33 43.98 -6.96
CA GLU A 128 5.88 44.20 -7.00
C GLU A 128 5.46 45.15 -8.13
N ARG A 129 6.16 46.28 -8.33
CA ARG A 129 5.89 47.19 -9.45
C ARG A 129 6.07 46.53 -10.80
N GLN A 130 7.05 45.65 -10.95
CA GLN A 130 7.34 44.92 -12.18
C GLN A 130 6.35 43.77 -12.45
N GLY A 131 5.48 43.44 -11.49
CA GLY A 131 4.44 42.42 -11.65
C GLY A 131 4.88 41.01 -11.29
N ALA A 132 5.80 40.87 -10.33
CA ALA A 132 6.05 39.61 -9.63
C ALA A 132 4.81 39.17 -8.83
N ASP A 133 4.70 37.87 -8.60
CA ASP A 133 3.56 37.26 -7.88
C ASP A 133 3.93 36.83 -6.46
N TYR A 134 5.22 36.66 -6.17
CA TYR A 134 5.78 36.43 -4.84
C TYR A 134 7.25 36.85 -4.79
N VAL A 135 7.80 37.05 -3.58
CA VAL A 135 9.22 37.36 -3.39
C VAL A 135 9.91 36.29 -2.54
N GLY A 136 11.17 35.99 -2.88
CA GLY A 136 12.06 35.12 -2.12
C GLY A 136 13.10 35.95 -1.38
N ILE A 137 13.01 36.02 -0.05
CA ILE A 137 13.94 36.79 0.78
C ILE A 137 15.21 35.96 0.94
N SER A 138 16.34 36.40 0.37
CA SER A 138 17.55 35.59 0.30
C SER A 138 18.84 36.40 0.56
N PRO A 139 19.81 35.85 1.31
CA PRO A 139 19.69 34.71 2.22
C PRO A 139 19.19 35.19 3.59
N VAL A 140 18.32 34.43 4.27
CA VAL A 140 17.87 34.80 5.63
C VAL A 140 18.96 34.51 6.66
N PHE A 141 19.58 33.33 6.59
CA PHE A 141 20.69 32.93 7.44
C PHE A 141 21.92 32.59 6.58
N ALA A 142 23.10 32.56 7.22
CA ALA A 142 24.31 32.09 6.55
C ALA A 142 24.11 30.65 6.05
N THR A 143 24.52 30.38 4.81
CA THR A 143 24.34 29.08 4.17
C THR A 143 25.56 28.66 3.38
N GLY A 144 25.92 27.38 3.47
CA GLY A 144 26.95 26.75 2.65
C GLY A 144 26.43 26.18 1.33
N SER A 145 25.10 26.20 1.09
CA SER A 145 24.50 25.54 -0.07
C SER A 145 24.71 26.29 -1.40
N LYS A 146 25.18 27.53 -1.36
CA LYS A 146 25.43 28.37 -2.54
C LYS A 146 26.63 29.29 -2.28
N ALA A 147 27.65 29.21 -3.15
CA ALA A 147 28.84 30.07 -3.06
C ALA A 147 28.55 31.57 -3.31
N ASP A 148 27.40 31.87 -3.94
CA ASP A 148 26.94 33.21 -4.31
C ASP A 148 25.85 33.78 -3.39
N ALA A 149 25.62 33.18 -2.22
CA ALA A 149 24.46 33.52 -1.39
C ALA A 149 24.40 34.98 -0.91
N GLY A 150 25.52 35.71 -0.82
CA GLY A 150 25.54 37.09 -0.30
C GLY A 150 25.48 37.15 1.25
N PHE A 151 25.36 38.36 1.80
CA PHE A 151 25.27 38.56 3.26
C PHE A 151 23.83 38.33 3.76
N PRO A 152 23.64 37.67 4.92
CA PRO A 152 22.30 37.43 5.47
C PRO A 152 21.56 38.71 5.82
N VAL A 153 20.28 38.79 5.46
CA VAL A 153 19.39 39.91 5.82
C VAL A 153 18.90 39.86 7.27
N ASP A 154 19.08 38.73 7.96
CA ASP A 154 18.57 38.44 9.30
C ASP A 154 17.04 38.52 9.47
N LEU A 155 16.54 38.21 10.68
CA LEU A 155 15.10 38.17 10.96
C LEU A 155 14.45 39.56 10.99
N ALA A 156 15.20 40.61 11.36
CA ALA A 156 14.69 41.99 11.31
C ALA A 156 14.54 42.42 9.85
N GLY A 157 15.52 42.11 9.00
CA GLY A 157 15.42 42.35 7.56
C GLY A 157 14.25 41.60 6.89
N VAL A 158 13.95 40.36 7.31
CA VAL A 158 12.73 39.65 6.86
C VAL A 158 11.47 40.46 7.20
N GLY A 159 11.38 41.02 8.41
CA GLY A 159 10.27 41.88 8.84
C GLY A 159 10.14 43.17 8.04
N GLU A 160 11.26 43.83 7.76
CA GLU A 160 11.28 45.06 6.94
C GLU A 160 10.83 44.80 5.50
N ILE A 161 11.31 43.71 4.91
CA ILE A 161 10.99 43.33 3.53
C ILE A 161 9.52 42.92 3.39
N THR A 162 9.03 42.05 4.29
CA THR A 162 7.63 41.61 4.29
C THR A 162 6.66 42.78 4.50
N SER A 163 7.05 43.80 5.27
CA SER A 163 6.25 45.02 5.48
C SER A 163 6.27 45.98 4.29
N ALA A 164 7.22 45.84 3.37
CA ALA A 164 7.42 46.74 2.23
C ALA A 164 6.66 46.33 0.97
N THR A 165 6.07 45.13 0.91
CA THR A 165 5.34 44.61 -0.24
C THR A 165 4.02 43.96 0.17
N SER A 166 3.03 43.95 -0.74
CA SER A 166 1.80 43.17 -0.54
C SER A 166 1.89 41.72 -1.05
N LEU A 167 3.00 41.37 -1.71
CA LEU A 167 3.22 40.04 -2.26
C LEU A 167 3.51 39.00 -1.15
N PRO A 168 3.09 37.73 -1.33
CA PRO A 168 3.56 36.63 -0.50
C PRO A 168 5.09 36.58 -0.48
N ALA A 169 5.70 36.55 0.70
CA ALA A 169 7.14 36.52 0.87
C ALA A 169 7.60 35.21 1.51
N VAL A 170 8.58 34.56 0.88
CA VAL A 170 9.14 33.26 1.31
C VAL A 170 10.58 33.46 1.74
N GLY A 171 10.96 33.01 2.93
CA GLY A 171 12.36 33.06 3.37
C GLY A 171 13.19 31.98 2.67
N ILE A 172 14.40 32.32 2.21
CA ILE A 172 15.31 31.42 1.49
C ILE A 172 16.71 31.52 2.10
N GLY A 173 17.39 30.39 2.24
CA GLY A 173 18.82 30.34 2.60
C GLY A 173 19.10 30.14 4.08
N GLY A 174 19.74 29.01 4.40
CA GLY A 174 20.16 28.63 5.76
C GLY A 174 19.00 28.21 6.67
N ILE A 175 17.85 27.87 6.07
CA ILE A 175 16.62 27.50 6.79
C ILE A 175 16.50 25.97 6.90
N ASN A 176 16.08 25.51 8.07
CA ASN A 176 15.74 24.13 8.40
C ASN A 176 14.57 24.10 9.40
N ALA A 177 14.11 22.91 9.81
CA ALA A 177 12.95 22.79 10.70
C ALA A 177 13.13 23.52 12.05
N ALA A 178 14.36 23.66 12.56
CA ALA A 178 14.61 24.28 13.86
C ALA A 178 14.49 25.81 13.85
N ASN A 179 14.80 26.47 12.73
CA ASN A 179 14.72 27.94 12.61
C ASN A 179 13.58 28.45 11.73
N THR A 180 12.82 27.55 11.09
CA THR A 180 11.66 27.90 10.23
C THR A 180 10.63 28.77 10.97
N ALA A 181 10.34 28.46 12.24
CA ALA A 181 9.33 29.20 13.00
C ALA A 181 9.68 30.69 13.17
N GLU A 182 10.96 31.03 13.32
CA GLU A 182 11.41 32.41 13.47
C GLU A 182 11.19 33.22 12.20
N VAL A 183 11.42 32.60 11.03
CA VAL A 183 11.21 33.22 9.72
C VAL A 183 9.73 33.52 9.47
N ILE A 184 8.84 32.58 9.83
CA ILE A 184 7.39 32.79 9.75
C ILE A 184 6.94 33.89 10.72
N LYS A 185 7.46 33.90 11.96
CA LYS A 185 7.18 34.94 12.96
C LYS A 185 7.62 36.32 12.49
N ALA A 186 8.71 36.40 11.74
CA ALA A 186 9.20 37.64 11.12
C ALA A 186 8.32 38.15 9.95
N GLY A 187 7.35 37.36 9.47
CA GLY A 187 6.34 37.82 8.50
C GLY A 187 6.30 37.04 7.19
N ALA A 188 7.18 36.06 6.99
CA ALA A 188 7.13 35.20 5.82
C ALA A 188 5.88 34.29 5.83
N VAL A 189 5.33 34.02 4.65
CA VAL A 189 4.21 33.07 4.49
C VAL A 189 4.67 31.62 4.41
N GLY A 190 5.97 31.41 4.22
CA GLY A 190 6.59 30.11 3.99
C GLY A 190 8.11 30.17 3.94
N VAL A 191 8.72 29.01 3.74
CA VAL A 191 10.18 28.86 3.62
C VAL A 191 10.56 28.03 2.41
N ALA A 192 11.65 28.41 1.75
CA ALA A 192 12.28 27.65 0.68
C ALA A 192 13.61 27.04 1.14
N VAL A 193 13.75 25.73 0.96
CA VAL A 193 14.91 24.97 1.45
C VAL A 193 15.55 24.11 0.37
N ILE A 194 16.86 23.89 0.49
CA ILE A 194 17.63 22.91 -0.30
C ILE A 194 18.05 21.77 0.63
N SER A 195 19.13 21.97 1.39
CA SER A 195 19.79 20.93 2.19
C SER A 195 18.98 20.41 3.36
N ALA A 196 17.91 21.10 3.75
CA ALA A 196 16.98 20.58 4.76
C ALA A 196 16.13 19.42 4.24
N VAL A 197 16.13 19.16 2.92
CA VAL A 197 15.43 18.03 2.28
C VAL A 197 16.35 17.28 1.32
N MET A 198 17.08 18.00 0.46
CA MET A 198 18.08 17.42 -0.44
C MET A 198 19.23 16.81 0.37
N GLY A 199 19.56 15.56 0.08
CA GLY A 199 20.64 14.82 0.77
C GLY A 199 20.28 14.33 2.16
N GLN A 200 19.03 14.49 2.61
CA GLN A 200 18.57 13.91 3.87
C GLN A 200 18.34 12.40 3.72
N PRO A 201 18.63 11.58 4.75
CA PRO A 201 18.36 10.14 4.73
C PRO A 201 16.88 9.82 4.50
N ASP A 202 15.99 10.68 5.03
CA ASP A 202 14.55 10.58 4.87
C ASP A 202 13.98 11.95 4.45
N PRO A 203 13.86 12.21 3.13
CA PRO A 203 13.28 13.45 2.62
C PRO A 203 11.80 13.64 2.98
N TYR A 204 11.06 12.55 3.22
CA TYR A 204 9.65 12.61 3.58
C TYR A 204 9.50 13.19 5.00
N GLU A 205 10.18 12.60 5.97
CA GLU A 205 10.15 13.08 7.36
C GLU A 205 10.79 14.47 7.50
N ALA A 206 11.86 14.74 6.76
CA ALA A 206 12.47 16.07 6.74
C ALA A 206 11.49 17.14 6.23
N THR A 207 10.72 16.82 5.18
CA THR A 207 9.68 17.70 4.65
C THR A 207 8.51 17.85 5.62
N ARG A 208 8.07 16.75 6.27
CA ARG A 208 7.03 16.80 7.30
C ARG A 208 7.43 17.64 8.51
N ALA A 209 8.68 17.60 8.94
CA ALA A 209 9.19 18.42 10.02
C ALA A 209 9.10 19.92 9.69
N LEU A 210 9.41 20.30 8.43
CA LEU A 210 9.23 21.66 7.94
C LEU A 210 7.76 22.07 7.93
N ILE A 211 6.87 21.22 7.42
CA ILE A 211 5.42 21.48 7.40
C ILE A 211 4.89 21.68 8.82
N ALA A 212 5.30 20.83 9.77
CA ALA A 212 4.92 20.96 11.17
C ALA A 212 5.41 22.29 11.78
N ALA A 213 6.66 22.69 11.51
CA ALA A 213 7.22 23.95 11.99
C ALA A 213 6.50 25.17 11.40
N VAL A 214 6.21 25.16 10.09
CA VAL A 214 5.42 26.23 9.42
C VAL A 214 4.01 26.30 10.00
N ASN A 215 3.31 25.16 10.08
CA ASN A 215 1.94 25.11 10.61
C ASN A 215 1.85 25.57 12.06
N SER A 216 2.81 25.18 12.90
CA SER A 216 2.88 25.63 14.30
C SER A 216 3.07 27.14 14.39
N ALA A 217 3.92 27.73 13.55
CA ALA A 217 4.18 29.16 13.56
C ALA A 217 3.03 29.98 12.97
N LEU A 218 2.34 29.47 11.94
CA LEU A 218 1.12 30.08 11.39
C LEU A 218 -0.08 29.93 12.35
N GLY A 219 -0.12 28.86 13.16
CA GLY A 219 -1.14 28.60 14.16
C GLY A 219 -1.18 29.62 15.32
N GLU A 220 -0.09 30.33 15.59
CA GLU A 220 -0.09 31.51 16.49
C GLU A 220 -0.80 32.73 15.86
N LYS A 221 -1.18 32.68 14.57
CA LYS A 221 -1.97 33.67 13.83
C LYS A 221 -3.17 33.02 13.10
N GLY A 222 -4.02 32.27 13.79
CA GLY A 222 -5.46 32.13 13.50
C GLY A 222 -5.96 31.87 12.06
N VAL A 223 -5.17 31.26 11.17
CA VAL A 223 -5.62 30.87 9.82
C VAL A 223 -5.39 29.37 9.64
N PRO A 224 -6.45 28.54 9.69
CA PRO A 224 -6.33 27.13 9.41
C PRO A 224 -6.10 26.92 7.91
N LEU A 225 -4.98 26.28 7.56
CA LEU A 225 -4.72 25.77 6.22
C LEU A 225 -5.59 24.54 5.96
N THR A 226 -6.88 24.75 5.73
CA THR A 226 -7.77 23.68 5.28
C THR A 226 -7.50 23.41 3.80
N GLY A 227 -6.85 22.28 3.52
CA GLY A 227 -7.04 21.60 2.24
C GLY A 227 -5.82 21.08 1.52
N TYR A 228 -4.97 20.26 2.15
CA TYR A 228 -4.10 19.34 1.41
C TYR A 228 -3.90 18.07 2.23
N ASN A 229 -4.75 17.06 1.97
CA ASN A 229 -4.55 15.65 2.30
C ASN A 229 -5.56 14.82 1.50
N LYS A 230 -5.25 14.60 0.22
CA LYS A 230 -5.75 13.46 -0.56
C LYS A 230 -4.55 12.82 -1.23
N GLY A 231 -4.12 11.68 -0.69
CA GLY A 231 -3.13 10.79 -1.29
C GLY A 231 -1.74 10.91 -0.68
N ALA A 232 -1.23 9.78 -0.19
CA ALA A 232 0.16 9.51 0.19
C ALA A 232 0.65 10.04 1.55
N ALA A 233 0.15 9.49 2.66
CA ALA A 233 0.85 9.59 3.94
C ALA A 233 0.64 8.32 4.79
N ALA A 234 1.43 7.28 4.51
CA ALA A 234 1.94 6.32 5.49
C ALA A 234 2.94 5.35 4.83
N THR A 235 4.21 5.72 4.79
CA THR A 235 5.30 4.73 4.83
C THR A 235 6.16 5.11 6.02
N ALA A 236 6.06 4.33 7.10
CA ALA A 236 6.84 4.51 8.31
C ALA A 236 8.08 3.61 8.25
N ALA A 237 9.24 4.22 8.49
CA ALA A 237 10.47 3.67 9.08
C ALA A 237 11.02 2.35 8.50
N VAL A 238 12.05 2.47 7.64
CA VAL A 238 12.98 1.37 7.36
C VAL A 238 14.33 1.69 7.97
N ALA A 239 14.77 0.83 8.90
CA ALA A 239 16.13 0.80 9.40
C ALA A 239 17.12 0.59 8.23
N ALA A 240 18.27 1.26 8.28
CA ALA A 240 19.33 1.14 7.28
C ALA A 240 19.68 -0.34 6.98
N PRO A 241 20.00 -0.70 5.72
CA PRO A 241 20.18 -2.10 5.35
C PRO A 241 21.41 -2.71 6.03
N ALA A 242 21.21 -3.84 6.67
CA ALA A 242 22.30 -4.76 7.02
C ALA A 242 22.88 -5.37 5.73
N PRO A 243 24.20 -5.56 5.63
CA PRO A 243 24.81 -6.15 4.45
C PRO A 243 24.54 -7.66 4.42
N SER A 244 24.05 -8.11 3.25
CA SER A 244 24.00 -9.51 2.76
C SER A 244 23.20 -10.56 3.56
N GLY A 245 22.16 -11.10 2.91
CA GLY A 245 21.57 -12.42 3.19
C GLY A 245 20.09 -12.36 3.56
N THR A 246 19.22 -12.78 2.63
CA THR A 246 17.74 -12.85 2.70
C THR A 246 17.00 -11.50 2.78
N VAL A 247 16.25 -11.20 1.72
CA VAL A 247 15.27 -10.10 1.69
C VAL A 247 13.92 -10.76 1.95
N GLY A 248 13.20 -10.34 2.99
CA GLY A 248 11.83 -10.80 3.23
C GLY A 248 10.90 -10.42 2.07
N GLU A 249 9.80 -11.16 1.92
CA GLU A 249 8.90 -11.04 0.77
C GLU A 249 8.45 -9.61 0.47
N PHE A 250 7.86 -8.92 1.44
CA PHE A 250 7.37 -7.55 1.25
C PHE A 250 8.47 -6.57 0.87
N ALA A 251 9.67 -6.73 1.45
CA ALA A 251 10.82 -5.92 1.09
C ALA A 251 11.27 -6.18 -0.37
N LEU A 252 11.09 -7.40 -0.88
CA LEU A 252 11.32 -7.72 -2.29
C LEU A 252 10.24 -7.12 -3.19
N ILE A 253 8.96 -7.23 -2.81
CA ILE A 253 7.83 -6.62 -3.53
C ILE A 253 8.06 -5.12 -3.71
N GLU A 254 8.47 -4.41 -2.65
CA GLU A 254 8.81 -2.99 -2.73
C GLU A 254 9.97 -2.70 -3.68
N ARG A 255 11.02 -3.55 -3.69
CA ARG A 255 12.14 -3.42 -4.63
C ARG A 255 11.69 -3.64 -6.07
N LEU A 256 10.82 -4.63 -6.32
CA LEU A 256 10.27 -4.90 -7.65
C LEU A 256 9.34 -3.77 -8.11
N ALA A 257 8.47 -3.26 -7.23
CA ALA A 257 7.61 -2.11 -7.51
C ALA A 257 8.42 -0.86 -7.89
N ARG A 258 9.54 -0.60 -7.19
CA ARG A 258 10.48 0.47 -7.55
C ARG A 258 11.12 0.28 -8.92
N LEU A 259 11.44 -0.96 -9.30
CA LEU A 259 12.02 -1.27 -10.61
C LEU A 259 10.99 -1.13 -11.74
N ILE A 260 9.74 -1.54 -11.50
CA ILE A 260 8.64 -1.40 -12.46
C ILE A 260 8.31 0.08 -12.67
N GLY A 261 8.38 0.88 -11.60
CA GLY A 261 8.05 2.29 -11.63
C GLY A 261 6.53 2.53 -11.71
N PRO A 262 6.11 3.79 -11.90
CA PRO A 262 4.70 4.13 -11.98
C PRO A 262 4.03 3.48 -13.20
N PRO A 263 2.71 3.20 -13.15
CA PRO A 263 1.98 2.65 -14.28
C PRO A 263 2.15 3.52 -15.53
N ALA A 264 2.61 2.92 -16.63
CA ALA A 264 2.69 3.60 -17.92
C ALA A 264 1.31 3.79 -18.58
N SER A 265 0.33 2.96 -18.19
CA SER A 265 -1.04 3.03 -18.70
C SER A 265 -1.97 3.72 -17.69
N PRO A 266 -2.76 4.73 -18.11
CA PRO A 266 -3.77 5.35 -17.26
C PRO A 266 -4.95 4.42 -16.94
N ASP A 267 -5.06 3.29 -17.65
CA ASP A 267 -6.12 2.31 -17.41
C ASP A 267 -5.85 1.46 -16.17
N LEU A 268 -4.62 1.45 -15.63
CA LEU A 268 -4.31 0.81 -14.35
C LEU A 268 -4.60 1.79 -13.20
N LEU A 269 -5.74 1.61 -12.55
CA LEU A 269 -6.25 2.50 -11.51
C LEU A 269 -5.65 2.20 -10.14
N ILE A 270 -5.46 0.91 -9.84
CA ILE A 270 -4.80 0.42 -8.62
C ILE A 270 -3.81 -0.67 -9.04
N GLY A 271 -2.56 -0.51 -8.63
CA GLY A 271 -1.46 -1.41 -8.98
C GLY A 271 -1.02 -2.27 -7.80
N ILE A 272 0.29 -2.51 -7.71
CA ILE A 272 0.92 -3.31 -6.65
C ILE A 272 0.59 -2.72 -5.26
N GLY A 273 0.13 -3.56 -4.33
CA GLY A 273 -0.06 -3.21 -2.90
C GLY A 273 -1.44 -3.54 -2.32
N ASP A 274 -2.45 -3.76 -3.16
CA ASP A 274 -3.78 -4.26 -2.79
C ASP A 274 -3.96 -5.73 -3.20
N ASP A 275 -5.06 -6.39 -2.78
CA ASP A 275 -5.35 -7.80 -3.08
C ASP A 275 -5.55 -8.06 -4.59
N THR A 276 -5.96 -7.03 -5.33
CA THR A 276 -6.11 -7.12 -6.78
C THR A 276 -5.62 -5.83 -7.44
N ALA A 277 -5.07 -5.95 -8.64
CA ALA A 277 -4.92 -4.80 -9.53
C ALA A 277 -6.29 -4.40 -10.08
N VAL A 278 -6.59 -3.09 -10.11
CA VAL A 278 -7.85 -2.55 -10.64
C VAL A 278 -7.61 -1.85 -11.97
N LEU A 279 -8.26 -2.32 -13.02
CA LEU A 279 -8.15 -1.76 -14.37
C LEU A 279 -9.48 -1.13 -14.81
N ALA A 280 -9.42 -0.03 -15.55
CA ALA A 280 -10.57 0.57 -16.21
C ALA A 280 -11.12 -0.38 -17.29
N ALA A 281 -12.44 -0.63 -17.31
CA ALA A 281 -13.04 -1.17 -18.52
C ALA A 281 -13.11 -0.05 -19.56
N GLY A 282 -12.47 -0.24 -20.72
CA GLY A 282 -12.44 0.76 -21.78
C GLY A 282 -13.83 1.25 -22.16
N THR A 283 -14.04 2.57 -22.14
CA THR A 283 -15.29 3.23 -22.58
C THR A 283 -15.39 3.39 -24.09
N ASN A 284 -14.40 2.91 -24.86
CA ASN A 284 -14.31 3.11 -26.30
C ASN A 284 -14.54 1.82 -27.08
N VAL A 285 -15.80 1.44 -27.28
CA VAL A 285 -16.18 0.79 -28.53
C VAL A 285 -16.54 1.92 -29.50
N PRO A 286 -15.76 2.19 -30.55
CA PRO A 286 -16.20 3.08 -31.61
C PRO A 286 -17.53 2.54 -32.17
N SER A 287 -18.56 3.36 -32.06
CA SER A 287 -19.87 3.17 -32.70
C SER A 287 -19.71 3.16 -34.23
N SER A 288 -19.19 2.06 -34.79
CA SER A 288 -19.23 1.80 -36.23
C SER A 288 -19.13 0.30 -36.51
N SER A 289 -20.05 -0.49 -35.97
CA SER A 289 -20.41 -1.78 -36.57
C SER A 289 -21.76 -2.21 -36.01
N ALA A 290 -22.77 -2.25 -36.88
CA ALA A 290 -24.07 -2.81 -36.58
C ALA A 290 -23.93 -4.32 -36.34
N ALA A 291 -24.64 -4.83 -35.34
CA ALA A 291 -24.73 -6.23 -34.91
C ALA A 291 -23.72 -6.70 -33.85
N ALA A 292 -23.83 -6.15 -32.63
CA ALA A 292 -23.56 -6.91 -31.41
C ALA A 292 -24.83 -6.86 -30.52
N PRO A 293 -25.27 -7.99 -29.94
CA PRO A 293 -26.51 -8.04 -29.17
C PRO A 293 -26.41 -7.16 -27.92
N ALA A 294 -27.51 -6.45 -27.65
CA ALA A 294 -27.66 -5.55 -26.51
C ALA A 294 -27.52 -6.31 -25.18
N THR A 295 -26.29 -6.36 -24.67
CA THR A 295 -25.98 -6.53 -23.24
C THR A 295 -24.99 -5.43 -22.88
N THR A 296 -25.47 -4.19 -22.88
CA THR A 296 -24.68 -3.02 -22.45
C THR A 296 -24.29 -3.21 -20.99
N THR A 297 -23.07 -3.69 -20.76
CA THR A 297 -22.43 -3.64 -19.45
C THR A 297 -22.09 -2.17 -19.22
N ALA A 298 -23.02 -1.44 -18.60
CA ALA A 298 -22.73 -0.14 -18.01
C ALA A 298 -21.45 -0.28 -17.17
N GLY A 299 -20.53 0.68 -17.32
CA GLY A 299 -19.11 0.53 -16.97
C GLY A 299 -18.85 -0.14 -15.63
N ARG A 300 -17.80 -0.94 -15.59
CA ARG A 300 -17.27 -1.64 -14.42
C ARG A 300 -15.74 -1.52 -14.45
N HIS A 301 -15.08 -1.76 -13.34
CA HIS A 301 -13.64 -1.95 -13.33
C HIS A 301 -13.32 -3.45 -13.33
N TRP A 302 -12.20 -3.83 -13.93
CA TRP A 302 -11.67 -5.19 -13.85
C TRP A 302 -10.78 -5.31 -12.61
N LEU A 303 -10.88 -6.44 -11.92
CA LEU A 303 -9.99 -6.84 -10.83
C LEU A 303 -9.14 -8.00 -11.33
N TRP A 304 -7.83 -7.96 -11.09
CA TRP A 304 -6.88 -8.98 -11.53
C TRP A 304 -6.04 -9.42 -10.33
N THR A 305 -6.07 -10.71 -10.03
CA THR A 305 -5.19 -11.36 -9.04
C THR A 305 -4.56 -12.62 -9.61
N ILE A 306 -3.46 -13.05 -9.01
CA ILE A 306 -2.75 -14.28 -9.31
C ILE A 306 -2.10 -14.82 -8.04
N ASP A 307 -2.32 -16.10 -7.75
CA ASP A 307 -1.74 -16.83 -6.62
C ASP A 307 -1.33 -18.26 -7.04
N ALA A 308 -0.18 -18.69 -6.53
CA ALA A 308 0.41 -19.98 -6.83
C ALA A 308 0.36 -20.95 -5.63
N GLN A 309 -0.28 -22.09 -5.83
CA GLN A 309 -0.25 -23.23 -4.91
C GLN A 309 0.86 -24.21 -5.29
N VAL A 310 1.90 -24.23 -4.45
CA VAL A 310 3.14 -25.02 -4.63
C VAL A 310 3.18 -26.25 -3.71
N GLU A 311 3.42 -27.44 -4.27
CA GLU A 311 3.61 -28.67 -3.50
C GLU A 311 4.82 -28.58 -2.54
N GLY A 312 4.57 -28.93 -1.27
CA GLY A 312 5.54 -28.86 -0.18
C GLY A 312 5.68 -27.48 0.46
N VAL A 313 4.94 -26.49 -0.03
CA VAL A 313 4.83 -25.15 0.58
C VAL A 313 3.40 -24.95 1.09
N HIS A 314 2.42 -24.96 0.19
CA HIS A 314 1.01 -24.67 0.51
C HIS A 314 0.21 -25.93 0.80
N PHE A 315 0.51 -27.00 0.06
CA PHE A 315 -0.14 -28.30 0.23
C PHE A 315 0.85 -29.45 0.15
N ARG A 316 0.44 -30.59 0.68
CA ARG A 316 1.11 -31.88 0.51
C ARG A 316 0.11 -32.90 0.00
N ARG A 317 0.48 -33.70 -1.01
CA ARG A 317 -0.41 -34.71 -1.63
C ARG A 317 -0.82 -35.84 -0.69
N ASP A 318 -0.12 -36.03 0.43
CA ASP A 318 -0.51 -36.97 1.48
C ASP A 318 -1.43 -36.35 2.55
N LEU A 319 -1.53 -35.02 2.60
CA LEU A 319 -2.40 -34.28 3.51
C LEU A 319 -3.66 -33.74 2.82
N MET A 320 -3.71 -33.71 1.49
CA MET A 320 -4.79 -33.12 0.71
C MET A 320 -5.07 -33.96 -0.54
N GLY A 321 -6.35 -34.27 -0.80
CA GLY A 321 -6.75 -34.99 -2.00
C GLY A 321 -6.60 -34.13 -3.26
N PRO A 322 -6.47 -34.74 -4.46
CA PRO A 322 -6.31 -33.98 -5.69
C PRO A 322 -7.45 -32.99 -5.95
N GLU A 323 -8.72 -33.39 -5.74
CA GLU A 323 -9.87 -32.50 -5.86
C GLU A 323 -9.80 -31.32 -4.88
N ASP A 324 -9.35 -31.55 -3.65
CA ASP A 324 -9.20 -30.50 -2.64
C ASP A 324 -8.11 -29.49 -3.04
N ILE A 325 -6.98 -29.96 -3.60
CA ILE A 325 -5.90 -29.10 -4.12
C ILE A 325 -6.44 -28.16 -5.19
N GLY A 326 -7.20 -28.71 -6.14
CA GLY A 326 -7.79 -27.90 -7.21
C GLY A 326 -8.85 -26.92 -6.71
N TYR A 327 -9.72 -27.37 -5.79
CA TYR A 327 -10.73 -26.51 -5.18
C TYR A 327 -10.07 -25.32 -4.47
N ARG A 328 -9.08 -25.61 -3.62
CA ARG A 328 -8.34 -24.61 -2.86
C ARG A 328 -7.65 -23.59 -3.75
N ALA A 329 -6.95 -24.04 -4.81
CA ALA A 329 -6.25 -23.14 -5.73
C ALA A 329 -7.18 -22.09 -6.40
N MET A 330 -8.43 -22.46 -6.70
CA MET A 330 -9.43 -21.49 -7.14
C MET A 330 -9.95 -20.61 -5.99
N ALA A 331 -10.25 -21.22 -4.84
CA ALA A 331 -10.87 -20.55 -3.71
C ALA A 331 -10.02 -19.40 -3.15
N VAL A 332 -8.71 -19.59 -3.02
CA VAL A 332 -7.79 -18.57 -2.50
C VAL A 332 -7.77 -17.32 -3.38
N ASN A 333 -7.66 -17.48 -4.71
CA ASN A 333 -7.72 -16.35 -5.65
C ASN A 333 -9.10 -15.67 -5.68
N VAL A 334 -10.17 -16.43 -5.47
CA VAL A 334 -11.53 -15.86 -5.37
C VAL A 334 -11.67 -15.05 -4.07
N SER A 335 -10.92 -15.38 -3.02
CA SER A 335 -10.85 -14.62 -1.77
C SER A 335 -10.36 -13.20 -2.01
N ASP A 336 -9.28 -13.00 -2.78
CA ASP A 336 -8.78 -11.66 -3.13
C ASP A 336 -9.83 -10.80 -3.86
N ILE A 337 -10.59 -11.43 -4.77
CA ILE A 337 -11.69 -10.73 -5.45
C ILE A 337 -12.77 -10.32 -4.44
N ALA A 338 -13.10 -11.19 -3.48
CA ALA A 338 -14.06 -10.89 -2.43
C ALA A 338 -13.56 -9.79 -1.50
N ALA A 339 -12.29 -9.79 -1.13
CA ALA A 339 -11.60 -8.80 -0.31
C ALA A 339 -11.73 -7.38 -0.86
N MET A 340 -11.83 -7.25 -2.17
CA MET A 340 -12.02 -5.98 -2.87
C MET A 340 -13.50 -5.61 -3.11
N GLY A 341 -14.44 -6.39 -2.58
CA GLY A 341 -15.88 -6.25 -2.83
C GLY A 341 -16.30 -6.61 -4.26
N GLY A 342 -15.45 -7.36 -4.96
CA GLY A 342 -15.62 -7.71 -6.36
C GLY A 342 -16.44 -8.97 -6.58
N ARG A 343 -16.74 -9.21 -7.85
CA ARG A 343 -17.38 -10.45 -8.31
C ARG A 343 -16.48 -11.17 -9.30
N PRO A 344 -16.07 -12.42 -9.05
CA PRO A 344 -15.16 -13.14 -9.94
C PRO A 344 -15.89 -13.56 -11.23
N ARG A 345 -15.15 -13.66 -12.33
CA ARG A 345 -15.72 -13.89 -13.69
C ARG A 345 -14.98 -14.94 -14.47
N PHE A 346 -13.66 -14.79 -14.58
CA PHE A 346 -12.83 -15.64 -15.43
C PHE A 346 -11.60 -16.12 -14.66
N ALA A 347 -11.07 -17.28 -15.04
CA ALA A 347 -9.80 -17.76 -14.53
C ALA A 347 -8.90 -18.30 -15.66
N LEU A 348 -7.59 -18.13 -15.49
CA LEU A 348 -6.56 -18.82 -16.27
C LEU A 348 -5.79 -19.75 -15.32
N VAL A 349 -5.49 -20.97 -15.76
CA VAL A 349 -4.79 -21.96 -14.93
C VAL A 349 -3.47 -22.35 -15.59
N SER A 350 -2.34 -22.00 -14.98
CA SER A 350 -1.01 -22.48 -15.38
C SER A 350 -0.59 -23.64 -14.49
N LEU A 351 -0.33 -24.80 -15.10
CA LEU A 351 0.12 -26.01 -14.40
C LEU A 351 1.59 -26.29 -14.67
N MET A 352 2.36 -26.48 -13.61
CA MET A 352 3.71 -27.03 -13.69
C MET A 352 3.71 -28.44 -13.10
N LEU A 353 4.15 -29.42 -13.88
CA LEU A 353 3.89 -30.84 -13.61
C LEU A 353 5.18 -31.68 -13.55
N PRO A 354 5.32 -32.58 -12.56
CA PRO A 354 6.30 -33.67 -12.59
C PRO A 354 6.10 -34.57 -13.80
N ALA A 355 7.19 -34.98 -14.45
CA ALA A 355 7.12 -35.83 -15.63
C ALA A 355 6.46 -37.20 -15.38
N ASP A 356 6.47 -37.67 -14.13
CA ASP A 356 5.88 -38.94 -13.70
C ASP A 356 4.45 -38.82 -13.14
N ILE A 357 3.88 -37.60 -13.10
CA ILE A 357 2.53 -37.40 -12.58
C ILE A 357 1.49 -38.03 -13.51
N LYS A 358 0.56 -38.79 -12.93
CA LYS A 358 -0.49 -39.47 -13.70
C LYS A 358 -1.51 -38.44 -14.20
N ALA A 359 -1.89 -38.55 -15.48
CA ALA A 359 -2.95 -37.72 -16.06
C ALA A 359 -4.26 -37.79 -15.25
N SER A 360 -4.66 -38.97 -14.77
CA SER A 360 -5.86 -39.15 -13.94
C SER A 360 -5.80 -38.39 -12.61
N TYR A 361 -4.60 -38.18 -12.05
CA TYR A 361 -4.42 -37.35 -10.87
C TYR A 361 -4.69 -35.88 -11.20
N ILE A 362 -4.14 -35.39 -12.32
CA ILE A 362 -4.37 -34.02 -12.79
C ILE A 362 -5.83 -33.79 -13.19
N GLU A 363 -6.50 -34.77 -13.80
CA GLU A 363 -7.94 -34.70 -14.05
C GLU A 363 -8.75 -34.53 -12.75
N SER A 364 -8.36 -35.22 -11.68
CA SER A 364 -8.98 -35.04 -10.36
C SER A 364 -8.69 -33.66 -9.76
N VAL A 365 -7.48 -33.14 -9.91
CA VAL A 365 -7.17 -31.74 -9.56
C VAL A 365 -8.06 -30.78 -10.34
N TYR A 366 -8.19 -30.97 -11.65
CA TYR A 366 -9.05 -30.12 -12.49
C TYR A 366 -10.54 -30.24 -12.16
N ARG A 367 -11.01 -31.42 -11.72
CA ARG A 367 -12.39 -31.58 -11.21
C ARG A 367 -12.64 -30.68 -10.00
N GLY A 368 -11.67 -30.57 -9.08
CA GLY A 368 -11.71 -29.62 -7.97
C GLY A 368 -11.78 -28.15 -8.40
N LEU A 369 -10.94 -27.76 -9.37
CA LEU A 369 -10.96 -26.42 -9.96
C LEU A 369 -12.34 -26.11 -10.58
N VAL A 370 -12.91 -27.06 -11.33
CA VAL A 370 -14.23 -26.92 -11.97
C VAL A 370 -15.35 -26.85 -10.94
N GLU A 371 -15.26 -27.65 -9.86
CA GLU A 371 -16.21 -27.61 -8.74
C GLU A 371 -16.23 -26.22 -8.10
N ALA A 372 -15.06 -25.69 -7.71
CA ALA A 372 -14.93 -24.36 -7.12
C ALA A 372 -15.37 -23.26 -8.10
N ALA A 373 -14.94 -23.33 -9.37
CA ALA A 373 -15.34 -22.36 -10.39
C ALA A 373 -16.85 -22.30 -10.56
N GLY A 374 -17.52 -23.47 -10.61
CA GLY A 374 -18.98 -23.57 -10.66
C GLY A 374 -19.65 -22.97 -9.43
N ALA A 375 -19.12 -23.26 -8.23
CA ALA A 375 -19.66 -22.75 -6.97
C ALA A 375 -19.55 -21.22 -6.85
N PHE A 376 -18.47 -20.63 -7.36
CA PHE A 376 -18.17 -19.20 -7.22
C PHE A 376 -18.54 -18.37 -8.46
N GLY A 377 -19.15 -18.97 -9.47
CA GLY A 377 -19.59 -18.27 -10.69
C GLY A 377 -18.44 -17.84 -11.61
N VAL A 378 -17.33 -18.58 -11.61
CA VAL A 378 -16.13 -18.33 -12.40
C VAL A 378 -16.11 -19.24 -13.63
N THR A 379 -15.67 -18.70 -14.77
CA THR A 379 -15.43 -19.46 -16.00
C THR A 379 -13.93 -19.67 -16.20
N ILE A 380 -13.46 -20.90 -16.21
CA ILE A 380 -12.08 -21.21 -16.60
C ILE A 380 -11.94 -20.96 -18.11
N ALA A 381 -11.22 -19.90 -18.48
CA ALA A 381 -11.12 -19.41 -19.85
C ALA A 381 -9.98 -20.05 -20.64
N GLY A 382 -8.98 -20.59 -19.96
CA GLY A 382 -7.80 -21.17 -20.59
C GLY A 382 -6.69 -21.46 -19.59
N GLY A 383 -5.49 -21.70 -20.10
CA GLY A 383 -4.37 -22.08 -19.25
C GLY A 383 -3.09 -22.40 -20.01
N ASN A 384 -2.09 -22.84 -19.25
CA ASN A 384 -0.79 -23.29 -19.73
C ASN A 384 -0.38 -24.58 -19.01
N ILE A 385 0.43 -25.42 -19.66
CA ILE A 385 1.03 -26.60 -19.03
C ILE A 385 2.52 -26.63 -19.37
N THR A 386 3.37 -26.83 -18.36
CA THR A 386 4.80 -27.02 -18.53
C THR A 386 5.36 -28.07 -17.55
N GLY A 387 6.55 -28.60 -17.84
CA GLY A 387 7.23 -29.57 -16.98
C GLY A 387 7.99 -28.89 -15.83
N HIS A 388 7.99 -29.52 -14.65
CA HIS A 388 8.72 -29.07 -13.45
C HIS A 388 8.97 -30.27 -12.51
N ASP A 389 9.77 -30.13 -11.45
CA ASP A 389 10.05 -31.23 -10.50
C ASP A 389 8.94 -31.42 -9.44
N ARG A 390 8.12 -30.39 -9.25
CA ARG A 390 6.99 -30.34 -8.31
C ARG A 390 5.68 -30.01 -9.01
N LEU A 391 4.56 -30.41 -8.42
CA LEU A 391 3.25 -29.92 -8.82
C LEU A 391 3.05 -28.48 -8.34
N ILE A 392 2.81 -27.57 -9.28
CA ILE A 392 2.47 -26.17 -9.02
C ILE A 392 1.22 -25.81 -9.82
N LEU A 393 0.27 -25.15 -9.16
CA LEU A 393 -0.90 -24.55 -9.78
C LEU A 393 -0.79 -23.04 -9.60
N ASP A 394 -0.63 -22.31 -10.69
CA ASP A 394 -0.62 -20.85 -10.69
C ASP A 394 -1.90 -20.35 -11.38
N VAL A 395 -2.81 -19.80 -10.59
CA VAL A 395 -4.17 -19.47 -11.04
C VAL A 395 -4.30 -17.97 -11.07
N THR A 396 -4.72 -17.42 -12.21
CA THR A 396 -5.10 -16.02 -12.34
C THR A 396 -6.62 -15.92 -12.31
N VAL A 397 -7.19 -15.05 -11.48
CA VAL A 397 -8.63 -14.76 -11.48
C VAL A 397 -8.89 -13.31 -11.88
N LEU A 398 -9.85 -13.14 -12.78
CA LEU A 398 -10.36 -11.84 -13.20
C LEU A 398 -11.76 -11.65 -12.62
N GLY A 399 -11.97 -10.52 -11.95
CA GLY A 399 -13.23 -10.10 -11.39
C GLY A 399 -13.71 -8.76 -11.92
N GLU A 400 -14.90 -8.35 -11.47
CA GLU A 400 -15.49 -7.05 -11.76
C GLU A 400 -15.79 -6.31 -10.46
N ALA A 401 -15.51 -5.02 -10.42
CA ALA A 401 -15.95 -4.09 -9.37
C ALA A 401 -16.85 -2.97 -9.96
N PRO A 402 -17.74 -2.37 -9.16
CA PRO A 402 -18.52 -1.20 -9.58
C PRO A 402 -17.63 0.01 -9.94
N LEU A 403 -18.12 0.94 -10.78
CA LEU A 403 -17.43 2.21 -11.08
C LEU A 403 -17.23 3.12 -9.88
N SER A 404 -18.01 2.93 -8.81
CA SER A 404 -17.77 3.62 -7.55
C SER A 404 -16.43 3.24 -6.90
N GLY A 405 -15.77 2.20 -7.43
CA GLY A 405 -14.49 1.70 -6.97
C GLY A 405 -14.62 0.33 -6.30
N ALA A 406 -13.50 -0.38 -6.28
CA ALA A 406 -13.27 -1.49 -5.36
C ALA A 406 -13.06 -0.94 -3.94
N ILE A 407 -13.36 -1.76 -2.93
CA ILE A 407 -12.85 -1.49 -1.59
C ILE A 407 -11.38 -1.93 -1.57
N CYS A 408 -10.53 -1.15 -0.92
CA CYS A 408 -9.09 -1.40 -0.89
C CYS A 408 -8.63 -1.57 0.57
N ARG A 409 -7.37 -1.95 0.76
CA ARG A 409 -6.71 -2.02 2.08
C ARG A 409 -6.57 -0.65 2.72
N HIS A 410 -6.51 0.40 1.90
CA HIS A 410 -6.48 1.79 2.36
C HIS A 410 -7.88 2.35 2.58
N GLY A 411 -8.02 3.24 3.56
CA GLY A 411 -9.26 3.98 3.82
C GLY A 411 -9.80 3.86 5.25
N ALA A 412 -9.24 2.96 6.06
CA ALA A 412 -9.48 2.89 7.49
C ALA A 412 -9.18 4.23 8.18
N ARG A 413 -9.98 4.60 9.17
CA ARG A 413 -9.84 5.86 9.91
C ARG A 413 -9.82 5.60 11.42
N PRO A 414 -9.14 6.45 12.21
CA PRO A 414 -9.27 6.39 13.65
C PRO A 414 -10.74 6.46 14.08
N GLY A 415 -11.18 5.50 14.89
CA GLY A 415 -12.56 5.34 15.34
C GLY A 415 -13.38 4.31 14.56
N ASP A 416 -12.95 3.90 13.35
CA ASP A 416 -13.56 2.78 12.64
C ASP A 416 -13.41 1.50 13.48
N LYS A 417 -14.41 0.63 13.43
CA LYS A 417 -14.39 -0.67 14.10
C LYS A 417 -13.70 -1.70 13.21
N ILE A 418 -12.87 -2.52 13.85
CA ILE A 418 -12.24 -3.68 13.21
C ILE A 418 -13.26 -4.81 13.28
N MET A 419 -13.68 -5.34 12.14
CA MET A 419 -14.64 -6.44 12.04
C MET A 419 -14.06 -7.60 11.24
N VAL A 420 -14.40 -8.84 11.62
CA VAL A 420 -14.05 -10.03 10.84
C VAL A 420 -15.26 -10.90 10.54
N THR A 421 -15.21 -11.65 9.44
CA THR A 421 -16.17 -12.74 9.18
C THR A 421 -15.72 -14.05 9.83
N GLY A 422 -16.67 -14.98 9.97
CA GLY A 422 -16.40 -16.37 10.33
C GLY A 422 -15.62 -16.58 11.63
N ARG A 423 -14.66 -17.53 11.61
CA ARG A 423 -13.94 -18.00 12.81
C ARG A 423 -12.45 -18.15 12.53
N ILE A 424 -11.64 -17.38 13.25
CA ILE A 424 -10.20 -17.25 13.04
C ILE A 424 -9.43 -18.42 13.67
N GLY A 425 -8.33 -18.82 13.04
CA GLY A 425 -7.43 -19.89 13.44
C GLY A 425 -7.92 -21.30 13.12
N SER A 426 -9.02 -21.42 12.36
CA SER A 426 -9.62 -22.72 12.05
C SER A 426 -8.74 -23.52 11.08
N SER A 427 -8.15 -22.83 10.10
CA SER A 427 -7.28 -23.46 9.10
C SER A 427 -5.96 -23.95 9.72
N ALA A 428 -5.30 -23.10 10.52
CA ALA A 428 -4.09 -23.47 11.25
C ALA A 428 -4.29 -24.68 12.18
N ALA A 429 -5.41 -24.72 12.91
CA ALA A 429 -5.78 -25.87 13.74
C ALA A 429 -5.99 -27.15 12.91
N GLY A 430 -6.64 -27.03 11.74
CA GLY A 430 -6.83 -28.13 10.79
C GLY A 430 -5.52 -28.68 10.25
N LEU A 431 -4.60 -27.80 9.84
CA LEU A 431 -3.26 -28.18 9.40
C LEU A 431 -2.48 -28.87 10.51
N TRP A 432 -2.49 -28.30 11.72
CA TRP A 432 -1.83 -28.90 12.88
C TRP A 432 -2.33 -30.32 13.15
N TRP A 433 -3.64 -30.55 13.04
CA TRP A 433 -4.22 -31.88 13.21
C TRP A 433 -3.72 -32.86 12.15
N LEU A 434 -3.74 -32.47 10.88
CA LEU A 434 -3.28 -33.30 9.76
C LEU A 434 -1.81 -33.70 9.90
N LEU A 435 -0.97 -32.78 10.37
CA LEU A 435 0.46 -33.01 10.65
C LEU A 435 0.69 -33.86 11.91
N SER A 436 -0.11 -33.69 12.95
CA SER A 436 0.05 -34.40 14.23
C SER A 436 -0.26 -35.90 14.11
N GLY A 437 -1.19 -36.28 13.22
CA GLY A 437 -1.41 -37.68 12.85
C GLY A 437 -0.16 -38.38 12.26
N GLU A 438 0.81 -37.63 11.72
CA GLU A 438 2.06 -38.14 11.15
C GLU A 438 3.10 -38.44 12.25
N LYS A 439 3.27 -37.54 13.24
CA LYS A 439 4.23 -37.70 14.35
C LYS A 439 3.96 -38.94 15.22
N MET A 440 2.69 -39.26 15.46
CA MET A 440 2.32 -40.44 16.27
C MET A 440 2.50 -41.77 15.52
N SER A 441 2.33 -41.79 14.20
CA SER A 441 2.56 -43.00 13.38
C SER A 441 4.05 -43.42 13.36
N ARG A 442 4.97 -42.46 13.53
CA ARG A 442 6.41 -42.70 13.65
C ARG A 442 6.82 -43.15 15.06
N GLN A 443 6.23 -42.58 16.12
CA GLN A 443 6.51 -42.98 17.50
C GLN A 443 5.93 -44.36 17.88
N ALA A 444 4.88 -44.81 17.18
CA ALA A 444 4.28 -46.14 17.39
C ALA A 444 5.01 -47.29 16.65
N ARG A 445 6.07 -47.01 15.88
CA ARG A 445 6.94 -48.07 15.33
C ARG A 445 8.03 -48.39 16.36
N PRO A 446 8.09 -49.61 16.92
CA PRO A 446 9.17 -49.97 17.82
C PRO A 446 10.50 -49.87 17.08
N GLU A 447 11.50 -49.28 17.73
CA GLU A 447 12.90 -49.35 17.32
C GLU A 447 13.32 -50.82 17.15
N GLN A 448 13.47 -51.27 15.90
CA GLN A 448 14.26 -52.41 15.42
C GLN A 448 14.00 -52.49 13.91
N VAL A 449 14.96 -52.37 13.00
CA VAL A 449 16.14 -53.23 12.80
C VAL A 449 17.22 -52.45 12.03
N ARG A 450 18.49 -52.64 12.37
CA ARG A 450 19.67 -52.10 11.66
C ARG A 450 19.77 -52.66 10.23
N PRO A 451 20.28 -51.91 9.24
CA PRO A 451 20.36 -52.40 7.87
C PRO A 451 21.53 -53.38 7.72
N GLU A 452 21.26 -54.68 7.76
CA GLU A 452 22.12 -55.68 7.11
C GLU A 452 21.27 -56.55 6.17
N GLN A 453 21.59 -56.41 4.88
CA GLN A 453 21.45 -57.40 3.80
C GLN A 453 20.06 -58.01 3.54
N VAL A 454 19.32 -57.43 2.59
CA VAL A 454 18.38 -58.21 1.76
C VAL A 454 18.44 -57.72 0.30
N ARG A 455 18.60 -58.68 -0.63
CA ARG A 455 18.70 -58.50 -2.08
C ARG A 455 17.33 -58.18 -2.71
N PRO A 456 17.28 -57.59 -3.92
CA PRO A 456 16.04 -57.13 -4.51
C PRO A 456 15.32 -58.25 -5.25
N GLU A 457 14.13 -58.64 -4.81
CA GLU A 457 13.16 -59.26 -5.71
C GLU A 457 11.71 -59.09 -5.19
N GLN A 458 10.88 -58.53 -6.08
CA GLN A 458 9.41 -58.60 -6.11
C GLN A 458 8.61 -57.87 -5.02
N VAL A 459 8.15 -56.66 -5.35
CA VAL A 459 6.94 -56.08 -4.72
C VAL A 459 6.01 -55.59 -5.83
N ARG A 460 4.84 -56.23 -5.92
CA ARG A 460 3.68 -55.78 -6.72
C ARG A 460 2.99 -54.61 -6.01
N PRO A 461 2.29 -53.70 -6.71
CA PRO A 461 1.63 -52.57 -6.09
C PRO A 461 0.28 -53.01 -5.53
N GLU A 462 0.14 -53.05 -4.21
CA GLU A 462 -1.15 -53.18 -3.55
C GLU A 462 -1.54 -51.85 -2.91
N GLN A 463 -2.67 -51.31 -3.39
CA GLN A 463 -3.32 -50.12 -2.86
C GLN A 463 -3.81 -50.41 -1.44
N THR A 464 -3.16 -49.82 -0.45
CA THR A 464 -3.72 -49.75 0.91
C THR A 464 -3.49 -48.35 1.46
N GLN A 465 -4.58 -47.59 1.61
CA GLN A 465 -4.58 -46.40 2.46
C GLN A 465 -4.28 -46.87 3.89
N PRO A 466 -3.31 -46.27 4.60
CA PRO A 466 -3.02 -46.68 5.96
C PRO A 466 -4.17 -46.25 6.88
N GLU A 467 -4.85 -47.22 7.51
CA GLU A 467 -5.77 -46.95 8.62
C GLU A 467 -5.01 -46.22 9.75
N ARG A 468 -5.32 -44.94 9.97
CA ARG A 468 -4.77 -44.13 11.06
C ARG A 468 -5.66 -44.31 12.30
N ARG A 469 -5.10 -44.74 13.44
CA ARG A 469 -5.82 -44.79 14.73
C ARG A 469 -6.07 -43.38 15.28
N PRO A 470 -7.25 -43.06 15.82
CA PRO A 470 -7.53 -41.77 16.48
C PRO A 470 -6.69 -41.59 17.76
N LEU A 471 -6.36 -40.34 18.13
CA LEU A 471 -5.71 -40.06 19.42
C LEU A 471 -6.60 -40.54 20.59
N GLN A 472 -6.01 -40.99 21.71
CA GLN A 472 -6.79 -41.18 22.94
C GLN A 472 -7.25 -39.80 23.44
N GLY A 473 -8.56 -39.56 23.41
CA GLY A 473 -9.19 -38.24 23.60
C GLY A 473 -9.73 -37.59 22.32
N ALA A 474 -9.30 -38.04 21.13
CA ALA A 474 -9.81 -37.55 19.83
C ALA A 474 -11.26 -37.92 19.53
N ALA A 475 -11.87 -38.81 20.32
CA ALA A 475 -13.23 -39.28 20.08
C ALA A 475 -14.31 -38.20 20.37
N GLU A 476 -13.94 -37.07 20.99
CA GLU A 476 -14.88 -36.02 21.41
C GLU A 476 -14.77 -34.70 20.63
N ILE A 477 -13.68 -34.45 19.89
CA ILE A 477 -13.49 -33.20 19.14
C ILE A 477 -13.96 -33.38 17.70
N ASP A 478 -14.93 -32.58 17.25
CA ASP A 478 -15.32 -32.53 15.85
C ASP A 478 -14.29 -31.73 15.04
N ILE A 479 -13.34 -32.45 14.45
CA ILE A 479 -12.22 -31.89 13.67
C ILE A 479 -12.59 -31.63 12.20
N ALA A 480 -13.68 -32.21 11.70
CA ALA A 480 -14.05 -32.10 10.29
C ALA A 480 -14.16 -30.63 9.81
N PRO A 481 -14.74 -29.69 10.58
CA PRO A 481 -14.77 -28.28 10.21
C PRO A 481 -13.38 -27.64 10.08
N LEU A 482 -12.41 -28.01 10.93
CA LEU A 482 -11.06 -27.45 10.90
C LEU A 482 -10.27 -27.96 9.69
N VAL A 483 -10.37 -29.27 9.42
CA VAL A 483 -9.76 -29.87 8.23
C VAL A 483 -10.39 -29.32 6.96
N ALA A 484 -11.71 -29.08 6.96
CA ALA A 484 -12.39 -28.43 5.85
C ALA A 484 -11.92 -26.98 5.66
N ALA A 485 -11.75 -26.20 6.74
CA ALA A 485 -11.23 -24.83 6.67
C ALA A 485 -9.85 -24.78 5.99
N TYR A 486 -8.96 -25.74 6.30
CA TYR A 486 -7.68 -25.87 5.60
C TYR A 486 -7.86 -26.37 4.16
N ARG A 487 -8.53 -27.50 3.92
CA ARG A 487 -8.54 -28.14 2.60
C ARG A 487 -9.44 -27.46 1.56
N ARG A 488 -10.55 -26.88 2.00
CA ARG A 488 -11.59 -26.28 1.16
C ARG A 488 -12.08 -24.96 1.80
N PRO A 489 -11.23 -23.93 1.84
CA PRO A 489 -11.63 -22.63 2.36
C PRO A 489 -12.78 -22.05 1.53
N VAL A 490 -13.69 -21.31 2.17
CA VAL A 490 -14.86 -20.73 1.52
C VAL A 490 -14.66 -19.22 1.41
N PRO A 491 -14.42 -18.67 0.20
CA PRO A 491 -14.23 -17.24 0.01
C PRO A 491 -15.53 -16.49 0.28
N ARG A 492 -15.41 -15.33 0.93
CA ARG A 492 -16.51 -14.59 1.56
C ARG A 492 -17.24 -13.64 0.61
N LEU A 493 -17.64 -14.15 -0.56
CA LEU A 493 -18.26 -13.36 -1.63
C LEU A 493 -19.59 -12.72 -1.22
N ALA A 494 -20.46 -13.48 -0.54
CA ALA A 494 -21.78 -12.99 -0.15
C ALA A 494 -21.67 -11.96 0.99
N GLU A 495 -20.80 -12.25 1.96
CA GLU A 495 -20.46 -11.38 3.07
C GLU A 495 -19.86 -10.06 2.59
N ALA A 496 -18.86 -10.11 1.69
CA ALA A 496 -18.25 -8.93 1.10
C ALA A 496 -19.27 -8.07 0.37
N ALA A 497 -20.06 -8.67 -0.54
CA ALA A 497 -21.08 -7.93 -1.29
C ALA A 497 -22.11 -7.25 -0.37
N ALA A 498 -22.56 -7.96 0.68
CA ALA A 498 -23.52 -7.42 1.64
C ALA A 498 -22.92 -6.30 2.49
N ALA A 499 -21.69 -6.46 2.98
CA ALA A 499 -20.98 -5.44 3.77
C ALA A 499 -20.74 -4.17 2.94
N VAL A 500 -20.24 -4.31 1.71
CA VAL A 500 -19.95 -3.18 0.80
C VAL A 500 -21.23 -2.43 0.42
N ALA A 501 -22.34 -3.14 0.17
CA ALA A 501 -23.62 -2.53 -0.17
C ALA A 501 -24.15 -1.58 0.91
N THR A 502 -23.67 -1.67 2.16
CA THR A 502 -24.06 -0.75 3.24
C THR A 502 -23.42 0.65 3.13
N GLY A 503 -22.41 0.84 2.27
CA GLY A 503 -21.62 2.08 2.16
C GLY A 503 -20.82 2.45 3.42
N ALA A 504 -20.63 1.50 4.34
CA ALA A 504 -20.02 1.72 5.65
C ALA A 504 -18.63 1.10 5.81
N VAL A 505 -18.24 0.18 4.93
CA VAL A 505 -16.89 -0.38 4.89
C VAL A 505 -15.95 0.66 4.29
N THR A 506 -14.90 1.01 5.03
CA THR A 506 -13.92 2.05 4.65
C THR A 506 -12.61 1.47 4.16
N ALA A 507 -12.26 0.26 4.59
CA ALA A 507 -11.18 -0.57 4.07
C ALA A 507 -11.51 -2.05 4.30
N MET A 508 -10.95 -2.94 3.48
CA MET A 508 -11.17 -4.38 3.57
C MET A 508 -10.00 -5.14 2.96
N MET A 509 -9.72 -6.32 3.50
CA MET A 509 -8.86 -7.35 2.91
C MET A 509 -9.31 -8.73 3.39
N ASP A 510 -8.73 -9.81 2.89
CA ASP A 510 -8.87 -11.14 3.47
C ASP A 510 -7.75 -11.48 4.47
N ILE A 511 -7.91 -12.57 5.20
CA ILE A 511 -6.97 -13.06 6.21
C ILE A 511 -6.29 -14.32 5.67
N SER A 512 -5.09 -14.17 5.12
CA SER A 512 -4.33 -15.21 4.43
C SER A 512 -3.01 -15.53 5.14
N ASP A 513 -2.30 -14.53 5.67
CA ASP A 513 -1.03 -14.72 6.39
C ASP A 513 -1.21 -14.77 7.92
N GLY A 514 -2.40 -14.40 8.38
CA GLY A 514 -2.80 -14.41 9.78
C GLY A 514 -3.25 -13.03 10.24
N LEU A 515 -4.22 -13.00 11.16
CA LEU A 515 -4.91 -11.78 11.57
C LEU A 515 -3.96 -10.65 12.00
N ALA A 516 -2.85 -10.97 12.64
CA ALA A 516 -1.91 -9.94 13.08
C ALA A 516 -1.14 -9.31 11.91
N GLY A 517 -0.61 -10.12 11.00
CA GLY A 517 0.07 -9.65 9.79
C GLY A 517 -0.87 -8.82 8.92
N ASP A 518 -2.06 -9.33 8.64
CA ASP A 518 -3.04 -8.67 7.78
C ASP A 518 -3.58 -7.38 8.40
N LEU A 519 -3.79 -7.35 9.73
CA LEU A 519 -4.15 -6.10 10.42
C LEU A 519 -3.01 -5.06 10.34
N HIS A 520 -1.75 -5.48 10.41
CA HIS A 520 -0.61 -4.57 10.18
C HIS A 520 -0.63 -4.03 8.75
N HIS A 521 -0.89 -4.85 7.73
CA HIS A 521 -1.01 -4.40 6.34
C HIS A 521 -2.11 -3.36 6.18
N LEU A 522 -3.29 -3.59 6.75
CA LEU A 522 -4.42 -2.66 6.69
C LEU A 522 -4.11 -1.35 7.45
N CYS A 523 -3.42 -1.44 8.59
CA CYS A 523 -2.96 -0.27 9.34
C CYS A 523 -1.91 0.55 8.57
N GLN A 524 -0.96 -0.12 7.94
CA GLN A 524 0.08 0.52 7.12
C GLN A 524 -0.53 1.21 5.89
N ALA A 525 -1.39 0.51 5.15
CA ALA A 525 -2.09 1.06 3.99
C ALA A 525 -3.02 2.23 4.35
N GLY A 526 -3.69 2.15 5.50
CA GLY A 526 -4.58 3.20 5.99
C GLY A 526 -3.88 4.37 6.70
N GLY A 527 -2.61 4.22 7.09
CA GLY A 527 -1.92 5.19 7.93
C GLY A 527 -2.60 5.39 9.27
N VAL A 528 -2.93 4.28 9.94
CA VAL A 528 -3.62 4.24 11.24
C VAL A 528 -2.92 3.28 12.21
N GLY A 529 -3.17 3.46 13.50
CA GLY A 529 -2.93 2.42 14.51
C GLY A 529 -4.15 1.52 14.67
N ALA A 530 -4.09 0.58 15.60
CA ALA A 530 -5.22 -0.27 15.93
C ALA A 530 -5.14 -0.80 17.35
N ARG A 531 -6.31 -1.12 17.92
CA ARG A 531 -6.44 -1.87 19.17
C ARG A 531 -7.31 -3.09 18.90
N LEU A 532 -6.69 -4.26 18.88
CA LEU A 532 -7.32 -5.56 18.75
C LEU A 532 -7.66 -6.11 20.14
N ASP A 533 -8.87 -6.62 20.34
CA ASP A 533 -9.34 -7.23 21.58
C ASP A 533 -9.36 -8.75 21.44
N LEU A 534 -8.41 -9.41 22.10
CA LEU A 534 -8.22 -10.86 22.00
C LEU A 534 -9.46 -11.64 22.42
N ALA A 535 -10.20 -11.16 23.44
CA ALA A 535 -11.36 -11.86 23.97
C ALA A 535 -12.55 -11.84 22.99
N ARG A 536 -12.52 -10.95 22.01
CA ARG A 536 -13.61 -10.77 21.03
C ARG A 536 -13.39 -11.52 19.72
N ILE A 537 -12.20 -12.06 19.47
CA ILE A 537 -11.91 -12.82 18.25
C ILE A 537 -12.80 -14.06 18.22
N PRO A 538 -13.59 -14.27 17.14
CA PRO A 538 -14.44 -15.45 17.02
C PRO A 538 -13.57 -16.68 16.72
N VAL A 539 -13.75 -17.74 17.51
CA VAL A 539 -12.95 -18.97 17.42
C VAL A 539 -13.88 -20.17 17.41
N HIS A 540 -13.56 -21.20 16.62
CA HIS A 540 -14.28 -22.46 16.64
C HIS A 540 -14.01 -23.25 17.93
N ASP A 541 -15.03 -23.81 18.57
CA ASP A 541 -14.87 -24.59 19.81
C ASP A 541 -13.88 -25.76 19.63
N SER A 542 -14.00 -26.51 18.53
CA SER A 542 -13.01 -27.53 18.16
C SER A 542 -11.57 -27.01 18.05
N ALA A 543 -11.35 -25.76 17.62
CA ALA A 543 -10.01 -25.19 17.58
C ALA A 543 -9.48 -24.90 19.00
N ARG A 544 -10.34 -24.44 19.92
CA ARG A 544 -10.00 -24.30 21.35
C ARG A 544 -9.61 -25.63 21.96
N GLN A 545 -10.43 -26.65 21.74
CA GLN A 545 -10.18 -28.01 22.23
C GLN A 545 -8.90 -28.61 21.62
N ALA A 546 -8.66 -28.38 20.33
CA ALA A 546 -7.44 -28.84 19.66
C ALA A 546 -6.18 -28.15 20.22
N ALA A 547 -6.23 -26.84 20.48
CA ALA A 547 -5.11 -26.10 21.09
C ALA A 547 -4.80 -26.60 22.51
N GLU A 548 -5.84 -26.82 23.32
CA GLU A 548 -5.69 -27.39 24.67
C GLU A 548 -5.06 -28.79 24.64
N MET A 549 -5.56 -29.66 23.75
CA MET A 549 -5.00 -31.00 23.55
C MET A 549 -3.54 -30.95 23.03
N ALA A 550 -3.21 -29.96 22.22
CA ALA A 550 -1.87 -29.74 21.68
C ALA A 550 -0.89 -29.16 22.71
N GLY A 551 -1.39 -28.60 23.82
CA GLY A 551 -0.59 -27.76 24.72
C GLY A 551 -0.08 -26.47 24.04
N ILE A 552 -0.79 -25.99 23.02
CA ILE A 552 -0.45 -24.79 22.26
C ILE A 552 -1.27 -23.62 22.80
N ASP A 553 -0.63 -22.46 22.93
CA ASP A 553 -1.37 -21.23 23.17
C ASP A 553 -2.16 -20.86 21.92
N ILE A 554 -3.49 -20.86 22.01
CA ILE A 554 -4.35 -20.59 20.86
C ILE A 554 -4.06 -19.23 20.20
N ARG A 555 -3.45 -18.27 20.91
CA ARG A 555 -3.00 -17.00 20.33
C ARG A 555 -2.07 -17.20 19.14
N GLU A 556 -1.28 -18.27 19.11
CA GLU A 556 -0.42 -18.60 17.98
C GLU A 556 -1.24 -18.83 16.71
N TRP A 557 -2.34 -19.57 16.80
CA TRP A 557 -3.23 -19.82 15.67
C TRP A 557 -4.12 -18.63 15.34
N LEU A 558 -4.56 -17.85 16.33
CA LEU A 558 -5.43 -16.69 16.07
C LEU A 558 -4.70 -15.52 15.44
N LEU A 559 -3.44 -15.30 15.83
CA LEU A 559 -2.68 -14.11 15.42
C LEU A 559 -1.74 -14.40 14.26
N GLY A 560 -1.08 -15.56 14.26
CA GLY A 560 -0.11 -15.95 13.23
C GLY A 560 -0.50 -17.17 12.40
N GLY A 561 -1.66 -17.79 12.67
CA GLY A 561 -2.20 -18.84 11.83
C GLY A 561 -2.81 -18.24 10.57
N GLY A 562 -2.25 -18.58 9.41
CA GLY A 562 -2.77 -18.14 8.12
C GLY A 562 -3.86 -19.04 7.55
N GLU A 563 -4.25 -18.70 6.32
CA GLU A 563 -5.10 -19.48 5.41
C GLU A 563 -6.54 -19.68 5.89
N ASP A 564 -7.07 -18.73 6.68
CA ASP A 564 -8.49 -18.71 7.07
C ASP A 564 -9.39 -18.19 5.94
N PHE A 565 -8.92 -17.24 5.12
CA PHE A 565 -9.63 -16.59 4.01
C PHE A 565 -10.97 -15.94 4.44
N GLU A 566 -10.99 -15.45 5.68
CA GLU A 566 -12.03 -14.60 6.23
C GLU A 566 -11.79 -13.13 5.84
N LEU A 567 -12.81 -12.27 5.89
CA LEU A 567 -12.63 -10.84 5.64
C LEU A 567 -12.21 -10.12 6.92
N LEU A 568 -11.25 -9.20 6.80
CA LEU A 568 -10.89 -8.18 7.79
C LEU A 568 -11.34 -6.80 7.28
N MET A 569 -12.21 -6.12 8.03
CA MET A 569 -12.89 -4.90 7.59
C MET A 569 -12.71 -3.74 8.58
N ALA A 570 -12.54 -2.54 8.04
CA ALA A 570 -12.76 -1.29 8.75
C ALA A 570 -14.20 -0.80 8.49
N VAL A 571 -14.97 -0.59 9.56
CA VAL A 571 -16.39 -0.24 9.48
C VAL A 571 -16.70 0.99 10.32
N LYS A 572 -17.43 1.94 9.75
CA LYS A 572 -17.88 3.14 10.47
C LYS A 572 -18.65 2.78 11.74
N PRO A 573 -18.36 3.40 12.90
CA PRO A 573 -18.92 2.98 14.19
C PRO A 573 -20.45 3.08 14.24
N GLU A 574 -21.04 4.08 13.60
CA GLU A 574 -22.49 4.27 13.54
C GLU A 574 -23.24 3.24 12.65
N ALA A 575 -22.50 2.40 11.91
CA ALA A 575 -23.06 1.48 10.93
C ALA A 575 -22.80 0.00 11.24
N VAL A 576 -22.16 -0.31 12.37
CA VAL A 576 -21.83 -1.68 12.80
C VAL A 576 -23.05 -2.59 12.74
N ASP A 577 -24.15 -2.24 13.41
CA ASP A 577 -25.36 -3.07 13.46
C ASP A 577 -25.96 -3.32 12.06
N ARG A 578 -25.86 -2.33 11.17
CA ARG A 578 -26.34 -2.44 9.80
C ARG A 578 -25.49 -3.42 8.99
N VAL A 579 -24.17 -3.36 9.13
CA VAL A 579 -23.24 -4.30 8.49
C VAL A 579 -23.44 -5.71 9.03
N GLN A 580 -23.49 -5.88 10.36
CA GLN A 580 -23.70 -7.19 10.98
C GLN A 580 -24.99 -7.86 10.50
N ARG A 581 -26.09 -7.10 10.43
CA ARG A 581 -27.37 -7.59 9.92
C ARG A 581 -27.28 -7.99 8.45
N ALA A 582 -26.72 -7.13 7.61
CA ALA A 582 -26.61 -7.40 6.18
C ALA A 582 -25.78 -8.67 5.90
N VAL A 583 -24.64 -8.83 6.59
CA VAL A 583 -23.79 -10.02 6.45
C VAL A 583 -24.49 -11.28 6.97
N ALA A 584 -25.13 -11.21 8.14
CA ALA A 584 -25.85 -12.35 8.72
C ALA A 584 -27.02 -12.81 7.84
N GLU A 585 -27.76 -11.88 7.24
CA GLU A 585 -28.87 -12.18 6.31
C GLU A 585 -28.37 -12.82 5.00
N ALA A 586 -27.21 -12.39 4.50
CA ALA A 586 -26.65 -12.89 3.24
C ALA A 586 -25.99 -14.27 3.36
N ALA A 587 -25.30 -14.54 4.46
CA ALA A 587 -24.41 -15.71 4.59
C ALA A 587 -24.72 -16.61 5.80
N GLY A 588 -25.62 -16.22 6.69
CA GLY A 588 -25.98 -17.02 7.87
C GLY A 588 -24.92 -17.03 8.99
N MET A 589 -23.84 -16.26 8.87
CA MET A 589 -22.81 -16.08 9.89
C MET A 589 -22.60 -14.58 10.16
N PRO A 590 -22.57 -14.12 11.43
CA PRO A 590 -22.38 -12.71 11.73
C PRO A 590 -20.93 -12.27 11.51
N ALA A 591 -20.74 -11.03 11.07
CA ALA A 591 -19.46 -10.35 11.20
C ALA A 591 -19.27 -9.88 12.66
N THR A 592 -18.08 -10.06 13.22
CA THR A 592 -17.78 -9.81 14.63
C THR A 592 -16.87 -8.60 14.76
N VAL A 593 -17.24 -7.60 15.58
CA VAL A 593 -16.32 -6.53 15.97
C VAL A 593 -15.29 -7.07 16.94
N ILE A 594 -14.02 -6.97 16.57
CA ILE A 594 -12.87 -7.47 17.33
C ILE A 594 -11.94 -6.36 17.80
N GLY A 595 -12.20 -5.11 17.45
CA GLY A 595 -11.33 -4.01 17.85
C GLY A 595 -11.73 -2.67 17.26
N GLU A 596 -10.80 -1.74 17.26
CA GLU A 596 -10.98 -0.38 16.75
C GLU A 596 -9.67 0.15 16.15
N PHE A 597 -9.76 0.83 15.01
CA PHE A 597 -8.65 1.58 14.43
C PHE A 597 -8.37 2.83 15.25
N ARG A 598 -7.10 3.14 15.47
CA ARG A 598 -6.61 4.17 16.39
C ARG A 598 -5.73 5.18 15.65
N PRO A 599 -5.42 6.34 16.23
CA PRO A 599 -4.39 7.22 15.70
C PRO A 599 -3.05 6.48 15.55
N PRO A 600 -2.24 6.75 14.50
CA PRO A 600 -0.93 6.12 14.30
C PRO A 600 0.01 6.20 15.50
N SER A 601 -0.09 7.29 16.27
CA SER A 601 0.70 7.52 17.47
C SER A 601 0.49 6.48 18.58
N GLU A 602 -0.63 5.74 18.55
CA GLU A 602 -0.93 4.68 19.51
C GLU A 602 -0.37 3.31 19.08
N GLY A 603 0.13 3.19 17.84
CA GLY A 603 0.62 1.94 17.27
C GLY A 603 -0.48 0.88 17.06
N VAL A 604 -0.06 -0.35 16.80
CA VAL A 604 -0.93 -1.52 16.66
C VAL A 604 -0.80 -2.38 17.91
N MET A 605 -1.86 -2.43 18.70
CA MET A 605 -1.87 -2.97 20.07
C MET A 605 -2.86 -4.11 20.21
N LEU A 606 -2.52 -5.09 21.02
CA LEU A 606 -3.36 -6.19 21.47
C LEU A 606 -3.80 -5.95 22.91
N ALA A 607 -5.10 -6.02 23.18
CA ALA A 607 -5.68 -6.04 24.50
C ALA A 607 -5.94 -7.49 24.93
N ASP A 608 -5.38 -7.89 26.08
CA ASP A 608 -5.69 -9.18 26.71
C ASP A 608 -7.09 -9.16 27.36
N PRO A 609 -7.60 -10.31 27.87
CA PRO A 609 -8.91 -10.38 28.52
C PRO A 609 -9.05 -9.49 29.78
N GLU A 610 -7.93 -9.10 30.39
CA GLU A 610 -7.89 -8.17 31.52
C GLU A 610 -7.78 -6.69 31.06
N GLY A 611 -7.72 -6.44 29.75
CA GLY A 611 -7.62 -5.13 29.13
C GLY A 611 -6.20 -4.55 29.12
N ARG A 612 -5.17 -5.32 29.47
CA ARG A 612 -3.77 -4.86 29.39
C ARG A 612 -3.33 -4.83 27.92
N LEU A 613 -2.61 -3.77 27.57
CA LEU A 613 -2.15 -3.54 26.21
C LEU A 613 -0.71 -4.00 26.04
N SER A 614 -0.46 -4.75 24.96
CA SER A 614 0.88 -5.07 24.45
C SER A 614 0.96 -4.78 22.95
N PRO A 615 2.15 -4.50 22.38
CA PRO A 615 2.29 -4.42 20.93
C PRO A 615 1.78 -5.71 20.25
N LEU A 616 1.02 -5.57 19.16
CA LEU A 616 0.61 -6.72 18.36
C LEU A 616 1.84 -7.22 17.57
N PRO A 617 2.22 -8.51 17.68
CA PRO A 617 3.36 -9.03 16.94
C PRO A 617 3.12 -8.87 15.43
N ALA A 618 4.13 -8.39 14.71
CA ALA A 618 4.14 -8.42 13.24
C ALA A 618 4.52 -9.83 12.76
N SER A 619 3.69 -10.80 13.13
CA SER A 619 3.86 -12.22 12.81
C SER A 619 2.84 -12.64 11.76
N GLY A 620 3.31 -13.35 10.74
CA GLY A 620 2.53 -13.95 9.66
C GLY A 620 3.44 -14.86 8.84
N TRP A 621 2.88 -15.59 7.89
CA TRP A 621 3.66 -16.39 6.95
C TRP A 621 4.58 -15.50 6.09
N ASP A 622 5.77 -15.99 5.72
CA ASP A 622 6.74 -15.26 4.88
C ASP A 622 7.45 -16.28 3.99
N HIS A 623 7.23 -16.21 2.68
CA HIS A 623 7.75 -17.19 1.73
C HIS A 623 9.27 -17.21 1.63
N LEU A 624 9.96 -16.15 2.07
CA LEU A 624 11.40 -15.98 1.93
C LEU A 624 12.16 -16.12 3.25
N LYS A 625 11.46 -16.35 4.37
CA LYS A 625 12.09 -16.79 5.62
C LYS A 625 12.36 -18.28 5.57
N LEU A 626 13.60 -18.66 5.82
CA LEU A 626 13.94 -20.07 6.05
C LEU A 626 13.18 -20.54 7.31
N PRO A 627 12.53 -21.70 7.28
CA PRO A 627 11.96 -22.27 8.49
C PRO A 627 13.09 -22.52 9.51
N GLU A 628 12.90 -22.08 10.75
CA GLU A 628 13.80 -22.38 11.88
C GLU A 628 13.79 -23.87 12.26
#